data_AF-A0A2R6LNH7-F1
#
_entry.id   AF-A0A2R6LNH7-F1
#
_cell.length_a   1.000
_cell.length_b   1.000
_cell.length_c   1.000
_cell.angle_alpha   90.00
_cell.angle_beta   90.00
_cell.angle_gamma   90.00
#
_symmetry.space_group_name_H-M   'P 1'
#
loop_
_entity.id
_entity.type
_entity.pdbx_description
1 polymer ?
#
loop_
_entity_poly.entity_id
_entity_poly.type
_entity_poly.pdbx_seq_one_letter_code
_entity_poly.pdbx_strand_id
1 'polypeptide(L)'
;MQVLPSGLVVPPLPYAAALVAGAFVVVSALWRLRPAVTDRVVLAATPWMVLGGGLHGLLQYGLVWSPLEPLLTAPAVYLTTAVAAGAVWAGSTVLARRPGTYSPSPDGGTPDVDRAR
;
A
#
# COMPACT_ATOMS: atom_id res chain seq x y z
N MET A 1 -27.19 -8.13 -22.39
CA MET A 1 -27.09 -6.74 -21.89
C MET A 1 -26.38 -6.77 -20.56
N GLN A 2 -25.27 -6.05 -20.40
CA GLN A 2 -24.59 -5.94 -19.12
C GLN A 2 -25.20 -4.77 -18.34
N VAL A 3 -25.90 -5.07 -17.24
CA VAL A 3 -26.51 -4.07 -16.38
C VAL A 3 -25.46 -3.67 -15.34
N LEU A 4 -24.70 -2.61 -15.62
CA LEU A 4 -23.86 -1.98 -14.62
C LEU A 4 -24.58 -0.76 -14.04
N PRO A 5 -24.34 -0.42 -12.75
CA PRO A 5 -24.68 0.90 -12.25
C PRO A 5 -24.05 1.97 -13.15
N SER A 6 -24.76 3.05 -13.44
CA SER A 6 -24.35 4.12 -14.36
C SER A 6 -23.03 4.83 -14.00
N GLY A 7 -22.47 4.56 -12.82
CA GLY A 7 -21.18 5.08 -12.35
C GLY A 7 -20.02 4.07 -12.34
N LEU A 8 -20.23 2.80 -12.73
CA LEU A 8 -19.13 1.84 -12.85
C LEU A 8 -18.43 2.03 -14.19
N VAL A 9 -17.38 2.84 -14.15
CA VAL A 9 -16.53 3.11 -15.31
C VAL A 9 -15.21 2.38 -15.10
N VAL A 10 -14.88 1.50 -16.04
CA VAL A 10 -13.54 0.90 -16.11
C VAL A 10 -12.60 1.97 -16.66
N PRO A 11 -11.47 2.26 -16.00
CA PRO A 11 -10.52 3.24 -16.50
C PRO A 11 -9.98 2.82 -17.88
N PRO A 12 -9.50 3.79 -18.69
CA PRO A 12 -8.87 3.47 -19.97
C PRO A 12 -7.79 2.40 -19.81
N LEU A 13 -7.65 1.54 -20.82
CA LEU A 13 -6.77 0.37 -20.79
C LEU A 13 -5.36 0.62 -20.21
N PRO A 14 -4.63 1.71 -20.54
CA PRO A 14 -3.31 1.95 -19.96
C PRO A 14 -3.33 2.13 -18.43
N TYR A 15 -4.35 2.82 -17.90
CA TYR A 15 -4.51 3.01 -16.45
C TYR A 15 -4.93 1.71 -15.77
N ALA A 16 -5.84 0.94 -16.38
CA ALA A 16 -6.22 -0.37 -15.87
C ALA A 16 -5.02 -1.32 -15.81
N ALA A 17 -4.23 -1.39 -16.88
CA ALA A 17 -3.02 -2.21 -16.94
C ALA A 17 -2.00 -1.80 -15.88
N ALA A 18 -1.76 -0.49 -15.71
CA ALA A 18 -0.86 0.03 -14.68
C ALA A 18 -1.33 -0.34 -13.27
N LEU A 19 -2.63 -0.24 -12.99
CA LEU A 19 -3.20 -0.61 -11.69
C LEU A 19 -3.08 -2.11 -11.41
N VAL A 20 -3.40 -2.95 -12.39
CA VAL A 20 -3.25 -4.41 -12.27
C VAL A 20 -1.77 -4.79 -12.06
N ALA A 21 -0.85 -4.18 -12.81
CA ALA A 21 0.58 -4.38 -12.65
C ALA A 21 1.05 -3.94 -11.26
N GLY A 22 0.63 -2.76 -10.79
CA GLY A 22 0.94 -2.25 -9.45
C GLY A 22 0.44 -3.18 -8.35
N ALA A 23 -0.80 -3.65 -8.46
CA ALA A 23 -1.36 -4.63 -7.54
C ALA A 23 -0.56 -5.94 -7.54
N PHE A 24 -0.21 -6.45 -8.72
CA PHE A 24 0.59 -7.67 -8.84
C PHE A 24 1.98 -7.52 -8.20
N VAL A 25 2.64 -6.38 -8.40
CA VAL A 25 3.93 -6.06 -7.78
C VAL A 25 3.81 -6.03 -6.26
N VAL A 26 2.81 -5.34 -5.72
CA VAL A 26 2.60 -5.24 -4.27
C VAL A 26 2.29 -6.60 -3.65
N VAL A 27 1.38 -7.37 -4.24
CA VAL A 27 1.05 -8.72 -3.78
C VAL A 27 2.27 -9.63 -3.82
N SER A 28 3.04 -9.59 -4.92
CA SER A 28 4.27 -10.37 -5.06
C SER A 28 5.33 -9.98 -4.02
N ALA A 29 5.48 -8.68 -3.74
CA ALA A 29 6.41 -8.18 -2.73
C ALA A 29 6.01 -8.66 -1.34
N LEU A 30 4.74 -8.48 -0.95
CA LEU A 30 4.24 -8.93 0.35
C LEU A 30 4.33 -10.45 0.49
N TRP A 31 4.03 -11.21 -0.57
CA TRP A 31 4.15 -12.67 -0.57
C TRP A 31 5.59 -13.16 -0.37
N ARG A 32 6.57 -12.48 -0.98
CA ARG A 32 8.00 -12.78 -0.82
C ARG A 32 8.53 -12.34 0.55
N LEU A 33 8.11 -11.17 1.02
CA LEU A 33 8.55 -10.63 2.30
C LEU A 33 7.95 -11.42 3.47
N ARG A 34 6.73 -11.96 3.33
CA ARG A 34 6.00 -12.63 4.42
C ARG A 34 5.99 -11.78 5.70
N PRO A 35 5.58 -10.49 5.64
CA PRO A 35 5.47 -9.68 6.85
C PRO A 35 4.46 -10.29 7.82
N ALA A 36 4.70 -10.13 9.13
CA ALA A 36 3.74 -10.55 10.14
C ALA A 36 2.44 -9.72 10.01
N VAL A 37 1.30 -10.39 9.99
CA VAL A 37 -0.01 -9.76 10.03
C VAL A 37 -0.40 -9.63 11.51
N THR A 38 -0.26 -8.43 12.05
CA THR A 38 -0.59 -8.11 13.46
C THR A 38 -1.80 -7.21 13.52
N ASP A 39 -2.47 -7.13 14.68
CA ASP A 39 -3.60 -6.23 14.91
C ASP A 39 -3.26 -4.78 14.54
N ARG A 40 -2.03 -4.36 14.84
CA ARG A 40 -1.53 -3.01 14.50
C ARG A 40 -1.49 -2.77 13.00
N VAL A 41 -1.06 -3.76 12.21
CA VAL A 41 -1.03 -3.67 10.73
C VAL A 41 -2.45 -3.63 10.18
N VAL A 42 -3.36 -4.44 10.72
CA VAL A 42 -4.78 -4.45 10.31
C VAL A 42 -5.41 -3.07 10.57
N LEU A 43 -5.23 -2.52 11.78
CA LEU A 43 -5.73 -1.18 12.12
C LEU A 43 -5.11 -0.08 11.25
N ALA A 44 -3.80 -0.17 10.97
CA ALA A 44 -3.10 0.79 10.12
C ALA A 44 -3.53 0.70 8.64
N ALA A 45 -4.01 -0.46 8.19
CA ALA A 45 -4.54 -0.62 6.84
C ALA A 45 -5.92 0.06 6.70
N THR A 46 -6.81 -0.07 7.69
CA THR A 46 -8.20 0.46 7.69
C THR A 46 -8.45 1.79 6.95
N PRO A 47 -7.65 2.87 7.14
CA PRO A 47 -7.92 4.15 6.48
C PRO A 47 -7.86 4.15 4.94
N TRP A 48 -7.34 3.11 4.29
CA TRP A 48 -7.20 3.09 2.82
C TRP A 48 -8.54 3.26 2.07
N MET A 49 -9.63 2.71 2.63
CA MET A 49 -10.98 2.85 2.07
C MET A 49 -11.52 4.27 2.22
N VAL A 50 -11.29 4.90 3.39
CA VAL A 50 -11.71 6.27 3.67
C VAL A 50 -10.99 7.25 2.75
N LEU A 51 -9.68 7.04 2.55
CA LEU A 51 -8.90 7.79 1.56
C LEU A 51 -9.47 7.64 0.14
N GLY A 52 -9.85 6.41 -0.24
CA GLY A 52 -10.47 6.15 -1.55
C GLY A 52 -11.79 6.91 -1.74
N GLY A 53 -12.68 6.84 -0.75
CA GLY A 53 -13.94 7.57 -0.76
C GLY A 53 -13.76 9.09 -0.81
N GLY A 54 -12.82 9.64 -0.03
CA GLY A 54 -12.51 11.06 -0.04
C GLY A 54 -11.96 11.55 -1.39
N LEU A 55 -11.01 10.82 -1.97
CA LEU A 55 -10.46 11.13 -3.29
C LEU A 55 -11.52 11.03 -4.40
N HIS A 56 -12.39 10.02 -4.34
CA HIS A 56 -13.51 9.92 -5.26
C HIS A 56 -14.48 11.10 -5.09
N GLY A 57 -14.74 11.53 -3.85
CA GLY A 57 -15.50 12.74 -3.58
C GLY A 57 -14.90 13.98 -4.25
N LEU A 58 -13.57 14.17 -4.16
CA LEU A 58 -12.88 15.27 -4.86
C LEU A 58 -13.05 15.21 -6.38
N LEU A 59 -13.01 14.01 -6.97
CA LEU A 59 -13.29 13.81 -8.40
C LEU A 59 -14.70 14.29 -8.74
N GLN A 60 -15.71 14.00 -7.91
CA GLN A 60 -17.09 14.42 -8.15
C GLN A 60 -17.27 15.94 -8.15
N TYR A 61 -16.41 16.68 -7.43
CA TYR A 61 -16.40 18.14 -7.43
C TYR A 61 -15.46 18.75 -8.50
N GLY A 62 -14.82 17.93 -9.34
CA GLY A 62 -13.87 18.42 -10.36
C GLY A 62 -12.60 19.04 -9.76
N LEU A 63 -12.25 18.69 -8.52
CA LEU A 63 -11.10 19.26 -7.78
C LEU A 63 -9.81 18.46 -7.98
N VAL A 64 -9.74 17.68 -9.06
CA VAL A 64 -8.65 16.74 -9.32
C VAL A 64 -7.94 17.12 -10.62
N TRP A 65 -6.65 16.84 -10.66
CA TRP A 65 -5.86 17.08 -11.86
C TRP A 65 -6.23 16.06 -12.94
N SER A 66 -6.47 16.52 -14.17
CA SER A 66 -7.01 15.71 -15.28
C SER A 66 -6.31 14.36 -15.52
N PRO A 67 -4.96 14.25 -15.47
CA PRO A 67 -4.29 12.96 -15.63
C PRO A 67 -4.58 11.92 -14.53
N LEU A 68 -5.08 12.35 -13.37
CA LEU A 68 -5.41 11.48 -12.24
C LEU A 68 -6.87 11.04 -12.24
N GLU A 69 -7.76 11.72 -12.99
CA GLU A 69 -9.19 11.41 -13.03
C GLU A 69 -9.48 9.91 -13.24
N PRO A 70 -8.81 9.21 -14.19
CA PRO A 70 -9.11 7.80 -14.41
C PRO A 70 -8.79 6.91 -13.20
N LEU A 71 -7.75 7.25 -12.43
CA LEU A 71 -7.35 6.54 -11.23
C LEU A 71 -8.35 6.73 -10.09
N LEU A 72 -9.16 7.80 -10.12
CA LEU A 72 -10.09 8.17 -9.06
C LEU A 72 -11.54 7.74 -9.36
N THR A 73 -11.78 6.99 -10.44
CA THR A 73 -13.09 6.40 -10.77
C THR A 73 -13.47 5.26 -9.82
N ALA A 74 -14.77 4.93 -9.73
CA ALA A 74 -15.34 4.19 -8.60
C ALA A 74 -14.89 2.72 -8.40
N PRO A 75 -14.25 2.00 -9.34
CA PRO A 75 -13.45 0.82 -8.96
C PRO A 75 -11.94 1.15 -8.87
N ALA A 76 -11.44 2.05 -9.71
CA ALA A 76 -10.02 2.37 -9.81
C ALA A 76 -9.47 3.02 -8.54
N VAL A 77 -10.25 3.87 -7.87
CA VAL A 77 -9.80 4.63 -6.70
C VAL A 77 -9.45 3.74 -5.53
N TYR A 78 -10.27 2.72 -5.28
CA TYR A 78 -10.05 1.74 -4.23
C TYR A 78 -8.84 0.88 -4.53
N LEU A 79 -8.69 0.43 -5.78
CA LEU A 79 -7.49 -0.31 -6.17
C LEU A 79 -6.22 0.55 -6.05
N THR A 80 -6.29 1.83 -6.43
CA THR A 80 -5.19 2.80 -6.30
C THR A 80 -4.78 2.98 -4.84
N THR A 81 -5.72 3.25 -3.94
CA THR A 81 -5.40 3.46 -2.52
C THR A 81 -4.99 2.17 -1.82
N ALA A 82 -5.53 1.01 -2.20
CA ALA A 82 -5.06 -0.29 -1.73
C ALA A 82 -3.61 -0.58 -2.16
N VAL A 83 -3.27 -0.31 -3.44
CA VAL A 83 -1.89 -0.44 -3.95
C VAL A 83 -0.95 0.48 -3.18
N ALA A 84 -1.34 1.74 -2.94
CA ALA A 84 -0.54 2.67 -2.17
C ALA A 84 -0.30 2.17 -0.72
N ALA A 85 -1.36 1.74 -0.03
CA ALA A 85 -1.26 1.20 1.33
C ALA A 85 -0.37 -0.06 1.39
N GLY A 86 -0.55 -1.00 0.45
CA GLY A 86 0.27 -2.20 0.37
C GLY A 86 1.74 -1.91 0.02
N ALA A 87 2.00 -0.91 -0.83
CA ALA A 87 3.36 -0.45 -1.13
C ALA A 87 4.05 0.15 0.10
N VAL A 88 3.33 0.95 0.90
CA VAL A 88 3.82 1.47 2.18
C VAL A 88 4.16 0.34 3.14
N TRP A 89 3.31 -0.69 3.23
CA TRP A 89 3.58 -1.86 4.07
C TRP A 89 4.79 -2.68 3.60
N ALA A 90 4.91 -2.93 2.30
CA ALA A 90 6.08 -3.60 1.73
C ALA A 90 7.36 -2.80 1.98
N GLY A 91 7.33 -1.48 1.73
CA GLY A 91 8.46 -0.58 1.94
C GLY A 91 8.91 -0.50 3.39
N SER A 92 7.97 -0.37 4.34
CA SER A 92 8.28 -0.35 5.77
C SER A 92 8.86 -1.69 6.25
N THR A 93 8.38 -2.81 5.70
CA THR A 93 8.94 -4.14 5.97
C THR A 93 10.39 -4.26 5.50
N VAL A 94 10.70 -3.74 4.31
CA VAL A 94 12.09 -3.72 3.79
C VAL A 94 12.97 -2.83 4.66
N LEU A 95 12.48 -1.65 5.06
CA LEU A 95 13.24 -0.72 5.89
C LEU A 95 13.54 -1.30 7.28
N ALA A 96 12.56 -1.97 7.90
CA ALA A 96 12.71 -2.60 9.21
C ALA A 96 13.68 -3.80 9.23
N ARG A 97 13.95 -4.41 8.06
CA ARG A 97 14.89 -5.53 7.93
C ARG A 97 16.36 -5.09 7.78
N ARG A 98 16.63 -3.81 7.55
CA ARG A 98 18.01 -3.33 7.46
C ARG A 98 18.67 -3.57 8.81
N PRO A 99 19.77 -4.36 8.89
CA PRO A 99 20.53 -4.48 10.12
C PRO A 99 20.91 -3.06 10.56
N GLY A 100 20.55 -2.69 11.79
CA GLY A 100 21.07 -1.46 12.37
C GLY A 100 22.59 -1.48 12.24
N THR A 101 23.19 -0.37 11.81
CA THR A 101 24.64 -0.19 11.88
C THR A 101 25.07 -0.51 13.30
N TYR A 102 25.66 -1.69 13.48
CA TYR A 102 26.36 -2.04 14.69
C TYR A 102 27.50 -1.04 14.80
N SER A 103 27.33 -0.02 15.65
CA SER A 103 28.46 0.71 16.20
C SER A 103 29.02 -0.18 17.30
N PRO A 104 30.22 -0.76 17.14
CA PRO A 104 30.87 -1.45 18.24
C PRO A 104 30.95 -0.47 19.42
N SER A 105 30.55 -0.92 20.61
CA SER A 105 30.89 -0.15 21.82
C SER A 105 32.41 -0.05 21.88
N PRO A 106 33.00 1.14 22.09
CA PRO A 106 34.46 1.31 22.15
C PRO A 106 35.14 0.42 23.20
N ASP A 107 34.36 -0.09 24.16
CA ASP A 107 34.87 -0.67 25.39
C ASP A 107 35.02 -2.20 25.37
N GLY A 108 34.84 -2.88 24.22
CA GLY A 108 35.20 -4.29 24.06
C GLY A 108 34.50 -5.28 25.03
N GLY A 109 33.36 -4.88 25.61
CA GLY A 109 32.63 -5.69 26.58
C GLY A 109 32.04 -6.94 25.94
N THR A 110 32.38 -8.10 26.48
CA THR A 110 31.90 -9.43 26.09
C THR A 110 30.36 -9.47 25.99
N PRO A 111 29.78 -10.12 24.97
CA PRO A 111 28.33 -10.23 24.84
C PRO A 111 27.74 -11.01 26.02
N ASP A 112 26.83 -10.36 26.75
CA ASP A 112 26.03 -10.91 27.84
C ASP A 112 25.06 -11.97 27.28
N VAL A 113 25.42 -13.24 27.46
CA VAL A 113 24.72 -14.43 26.93
C VAL A 113 23.45 -14.74 27.74
N ASP A 114 23.19 -14.04 28.84
CA ASP A 114 22.12 -14.40 29.78
C ASP A 114 20.74 -13.79 29.47
N ARG A 115 20.58 -13.01 28.40
CA ARG A 115 19.30 -12.35 28.10
C ARG A 115 18.38 -13.07 27.11
N ALA A 116 18.62 -14.36 26.84
CA ALA A 116 17.84 -15.18 25.92
C ALA A 116 16.98 -16.28 26.62
N ARG A 117 16.38 -15.97 27.77
CA ARG A 117 15.30 -16.77 28.37
C ARG A 117 14.04 -15.95 28.56
#